data_AF-A0A0V0JCA0-F1
#
_entry.id   AF-A0A0V0JCA0-F1
#
_cell.length_a   1.000
_cell.length_b   1.000
_cell.length_c   1.000
_cell.angle_alpha   90.00
_cell.angle_beta   90.00
_cell.angle_gamma   90.00
#
_symmetry.space_group_name_H-M   'P 1'
#
loop_
_entity.id
_entity.type
_entity.pdbx_description
1 polymer ?
#
loop_
_entity_poly.entity_id
_entity_poly.type
_entity_poly.pdbx_seq_one_letter_code
_entity_poly.pdbx_strand_id
1 'polypeptide(L)'
;MSVGSPVIHCMVEAVRQFLEEFSPEKPDVNVQKSTLSDSDIQVRTKPTSDLYCVPSVRAHLASTSFLQKISEETHCPEIFHGEPITDRKSVFQAHCCRVSSLQEVSLFIRKMLEDGKVASATHNITAWYLRAKLRDSSNTLSLVADFDDDGETHAGARLLHLLMMAANEGVAVMVCFIF
;
A
#
# COMPACT_ATOMS: atom_id res chain seq x y z
N MET A 1 -29.23 0.57 -1.91
CA MET A 1 -27.99 0.15 -2.58
C MET A 1 -27.02 1.31 -2.45
N SER A 2 -26.06 1.22 -1.51
CA SER A 2 -25.12 2.33 -1.27
C SER A 2 -24.07 2.29 -2.38
N VAL A 3 -24.22 3.18 -3.36
CA VAL A 3 -23.18 3.47 -4.35
C VAL A 3 -21.91 3.76 -3.57
N GLY A 4 -20.82 3.05 -3.87
CA GLY A 4 -19.56 3.19 -3.13
C GLY A 4 -19.20 4.67 -2.96
N SER A 5 -18.72 5.05 -1.77
CA SER A 5 -18.32 6.42 -1.46
C SER A 5 -17.51 7.01 -2.64
N PRO A 6 -17.80 8.23 -3.12
CA PRO A 6 -17.09 8.86 -4.24
C PRO A 6 -15.57 8.80 -4.08
N VAL A 7 -15.11 8.89 -2.84
CA VAL A 7 -13.72 8.72 -2.39
C VAL A 7 -13.09 7.42 -2.89
N ILE A 8 -13.83 6.31 -2.85
CA ILE A 8 -13.32 4.99 -3.19
C ILE A 8 -13.23 4.81 -4.69
N HIS A 9 -14.20 5.31 -5.44
CA HIS A 9 -14.11 5.35 -6.89
C HIS A 9 -12.89 6.18 -7.32
N CYS A 10 -12.67 7.32 -6.67
CA CYS A 10 -11.54 8.20 -6.92
C CYS A 10 -10.19 7.56 -6.56
N MET A 11 -10.10 6.85 -5.43
CA MET A 11 -8.94 6.05 -5.04
C MET A 11 -8.65 4.95 -6.07
N VAL A 12 -9.67 4.24 -6.53
CA VAL A 12 -9.53 3.19 -7.55
C VAL A 12 -9.05 3.77 -8.86
N GLU A 13 -9.60 4.90 -9.31
CA GLU A 13 -9.18 5.54 -10.56
C GLU A 13 -7.76 6.10 -10.46
N ALA A 14 -7.36 6.68 -9.32
CA ALA A 14 -5.98 7.13 -9.11
C ALA A 14 -4.98 5.96 -9.11
N VAL A 15 -5.33 4.85 -8.45
CA VAL A 15 -4.52 3.62 -8.48
C VAL A 15 -4.53 3.00 -9.88
N ARG A 16 -5.67 2.97 -10.58
CA ARG A 16 -5.80 2.44 -11.95
C ARG A 16 -4.97 3.24 -12.95
N GLN A 17 -5.09 4.58 -12.94
CA GLN A 17 -4.32 5.46 -13.82
C GLN A 17 -2.81 5.26 -13.62
N PHE A 18 -2.38 5.16 -12.35
CA PHE A 18 -1.00 4.84 -12.02
C PHE A 18 -0.54 3.49 -12.60
N LEU A 19 -1.35 2.44 -12.44
CA LEU A 19 -1.02 1.10 -12.94
C LEU A 19 -0.96 1.04 -14.47
N GLU A 20 -1.78 1.85 -15.16
CA GLU A 20 -1.79 1.97 -16.62
C GLU A 20 -0.53 2.67 -17.15
N GLU A 21 -0.05 3.70 -16.46
CA GLU A 21 1.21 4.38 -16.80
C GLU A 21 2.45 3.50 -16.57
N PHE A 22 2.36 2.51 -15.66
CA PHE A 22 3.45 1.60 -15.31
C PHE A 22 3.47 0.28 -16.11
N SER A 23 2.49 0.02 -16.99
CA SER A 23 2.44 -1.16 -17.87
C SER A 23 2.58 -0.77 -19.35
N PRO A 24 3.78 -0.41 -19.84
CA PRO A 24 3.96 -0.08 -21.26
C PRO A 24 3.75 -1.27 -22.20
N GLU A 25 3.74 -2.50 -21.69
CA GLU A 25 3.30 -3.66 -22.48
C GLU A 25 1.82 -3.92 -22.20
N LYS A 26 0.98 -3.59 -23.19
CA LYS A 26 -0.39 -4.08 -23.26
C LYS A 26 -0.30 -5.61 -23.36
N PRO A 27 -0.78 -6.39 -22.38
CA PRO A 27 -0.95 -7.81 -22.62
C PRO A 27 -2.04 -7.94 -23.67
N ASP A 28 -1.70 -8.60 -24.77
CA ASP A 28 -2.66 -9.06 -25.76
C ASP A 28 -3.84 -9.71 -25.03
N VAL A 29 -5.04 -9.38 -25.49
CA VAL A 29 -6.31 -9.91 -24.98
C VAL A 29 -6.29 -11.42 -25.17
N ASN A 30 -5.84 -12.16 -24.16
CA ASN A 30 -6.29 -13.50 -23.74
C ASN A 30 -5.37 -14.07 -22.65
N VAL A 31 -5.39 -13.50 -21.44
CA VAL A 31 -4.81 -14.17 -20.27
C VAL A 31 -5.94 -14.45 -19.31
N GLN A 32 -6.16 -15.74 -19.07
CA GLN A 32 -7.06 -16.25 -18.06
C GLN A 32 -6.79 -15.48 -16.77
N LYS A 33 -7.77 -14.67 -16.35
CA LYS A 33 -7.84 -14.07 -15.01
C LYS A 33 -7.55 -15.21 -14.05
N SER A 34 -6.32 -15.27 -13.55
CA SER A 34 -5.90 -16.33 -12.65
C SER A 34 -6.83 -16.24 -11.46
N THR A 35 -7.75 -17.20 -11.35
CA THR A 35 -8.47 -17.50 -10.14
C THR A 35 -7.41 -17.78 -9.09
N LEU A 36 -6.97 -16.73 -8.40
CA LEU A 36 -6.24 -16.87 -7.15
C LEU A 36 -7.20 -17.61 -6.22
N SER A 37 -6.93 -18.88 -5.98
CA SER A 37 -7.59 -19.65 -4.96
C SER A 37 -7.32 -18.95 -3.62
N ASP A 38 -8.40 -18.67 -2.89
CA ASP A 38 -8.45 -17.98 -1.60
C ASP A 38 -7.52 -18.58 -0.52
N SER A 39 -6.94 -19.75 -0.78
CA SER A 39 -6.12 -20.54 0.13
C SER A 39 -4.64 -20.17 0.23
N ASP A 40 -4.05 -19.44 -0.73
CA ASP A 40 -2.60 -19.13 -0.74
C ASP A 40 -2.25 -17.70 -0.30
N ILE A 41 -3.25 -16.86 -0.02
CA ILE A 41 -3.04 -15.47 0.41
C ILE A 41 -3.06 -15.43 1.93
N GLN A 42 -1.90 -15.23 2.55
CA GLN A 42 -1.84 -14.95 3.98
C GLN A 42 -2.18 -13.47 4.23
N VAL A 43 -3.47 -13.16 4.24
CA VAL A 43 -3.98 -11.91 4.83
C VAL A 43 -3.72 -11.98 6.33
N ARG A 44 -3.02 -11.00 6.88
CA ARG A 44 -2.49 -11.04 8.25
C ARG A 44 -3.59 -11.29 9.31
N THR A 45 -3.74 -12.54 9.73
CA THR A 45 -4.33 -12.90 11.04
C THR A 45 -3.20 -13.22 12.03
N LYS A 46 -2.55 -12.17 12.54
CA LYS A 46 -1.47 -12.13 13.56
C LYS A 46 -0.14 -12.85 13.20
N PRO A 47 1.03 -12.15 13.26
CA PRO A 47 2.32 -12.70 12.85
C PRO A 47 2.94 -13.62 13.91
N THR A 48 3.72 -14.60 13.45
CA THR A 48 4.51 -15.54 14.29
C THR A 48 5.99 -15.17 14.40
N SER A 49 6.42 -14.03 13.83
CA SER A 49 7.81 -13.53 13.93
C SER A 49 7.88 -12.01 13.69
N ASP A 50 8.71 -11.31 14.48
CA ASP A 50 8.94 -9.85 14.40
C ASP A 50 9.66 -9.40 13.12
N LEU A 51 10.21 -10.33 12.33
CA LEU A 51 10.93 -10.04 11.07
C LEU A 51 9.99 -9.68 9.90
N TYR A 52 8.68 -9.86 10.08
CA TYR A 52 7.63 -9.66 9.06
C TYR A 52 6.59 -8.65 9.50
N CYS A 53 7.03 -7.49 9.99
CA CYS A 53 6.13 -6.42 10.40
C CYS A 53 6.51 -5.12 9.71
N VAL A 54 5.63 -4.63 8.84
CA VAL A 54 5.63 -3.21 8.46
C VAL A 54 4.93 -2.48 9.61
N PRO A 55 5.59 -1.51 10.28
CA PRO A 55 4.96 -0.76 11.37
C PRO A 55 3.74 0.04 10.87
N SER A 56 2.80 0.34 11.75
CA SER A 56 1.70 1.25 11.42
C SER A 56 2.22 2.65 11.09
N VAL A 57 1.40 3.47 10.44
CA VAL A 57 1.69 4.89 10.18
C VAL A 57 2.01 5.61 11.49
N ARG A 58 1.21 5.37 12.54
CA ARG A 58 1.45 5.98 13.86
C ARG A 58 2.76 5.53 14.49
N ALA A 59 3.15 4.27 14.30
CA ALA A 59 4.44 3.78 14.76
C ALA A 59 5.60 4.44 13.99
N HIS A 60 5.45 4.65 12.68
CA HIS A 60 6.43 5.40 11.88
C HIS A 60 6.57 6.84 12.35
N LEU A 61 5.45 7.54 12.61
CA LEU A 61 5.45 8.90 13.17
C LEU A 61 6.11 8.98 14.57
N ALA A 62 5.87 7.98 15.42
CA ALA A 62 6.45 7.92 16.76
C ALA A 62 7.94 7.55 16.77
N SER A 63 8.43 6.88 15.73
CA SER A 63 9.77 6.29 15.66
C SER A 63 10.77 7.17 14.91
N THR A 64 10.76 8.49 15.12
CA THR A 64 11.71 9.43 14.51
C THR A 64 13.18 9.10 14.83
N SER A 65 13.45 8.32 15.87
CA SER A 65 14.81 7.94 16.33
C SER A 65 15.23 6.48 16.01
N PHE A 66 14.33 5.60 15.55
CA PHE A 66 14.68 4.23 15.10
C PHE A 66 15.46 4.22 13.76
N LEU A 67 15.62 5.40 13.18
CA LEU A 67 15.89 5.68 11.78
C LEU A 67 17.35 5.61 11.35
N GLN A 68 18.29 5.42 12.27
CA GLN A 68 19.72 5.39 11.97
C GLN A 68 20.24 3.99 11.61
N LYS A 69 19.38 2.96 11.65
CA LYS A 69 19.78 1.55 11.55
C LYS A 69 19.16 0.77 10.38
N ILE A 70 18.51 1.46 9.44
CA ILE A 70 18.18 0.86 8.15
C ILE A 70 19.46 0.93 7.32
N SER A 71 20.01 -0.23 6.96
CA SER A 71 21.22 -0.37 6.16
C SER A 71 21.14 0.54 4.93
N GLU A 72 22.18 1.32 4.68
CA GLU A 72 22.27 2.34 3.61
C GLU A 72 22.08 1.78 2.17
N GLU A 73 21.88 0.47 2.01
CA GLU A 73 21.82 -0.20 0.72
C GLU A 73 20.40 -0.34 0.14
N THR A 74 19.33 -0.08 0.91
CA THR A 74 17.96 -0.11 0.37
C THR A 74 17.50 1.29 -0.03
N HIS A 75 17.40 1.54 -1.34
CA HIS A 75 16.94 2.81 -1.88
C HIS A 75 15.43 2.97 -1.72
N CYS A 76 14.97 4.20 -1.45
CA CYS A 76 13.53 4.51 -1.43
C CYS A 76 12.94 4.24 -2.83
N PRO A 77 11.81 3.51 -2.93
CA PRO A 77 11.19 3.32 -4.23
C PRO A 77 10.71 4.66 -4.79
N GLU A 78 10.64 4.76 -6.12
CA GLU A 78 10.07 5.93 -6.80
C GLU A 78 8.58 6.04 -6.44
N ILE A 79 8.18 7.23 -5.98
CA ILE A 79 6.82 7.50 -5.51
C ILE A 79 6.08 8.31 -6.55
N PHE A 80 4.88 7.86 -6.86
CA PHE A 80 3.96 8.50 -7.78
C PHE A 80 2.81 9.08 -6.98
N HIS A 81 2.46 10.33 -7.30
CA HIS A 81 1.44 11.09 -6.61
C HIS A 81 0.27 11.30 -7.57
N GLY A 82 -0.92 10.89 -7.17
CA GLY A 82 -2.14 11.19 -7.89
C GLY A 82 -2.59 12.63 -7.67
N GLU A 83 -3.47 13.11 -8.55
CA GLU A 83 -4.11 14.41 -8.38
C GLU A 83 -4.99 14.43 -7.12
N PRO A 84 -5.00 15.53 -6.35
CA PRO A 84 -5.89 15.67 -5.21
C PRO A 84 -7.36 15.71 -5.64
N ILE A 85 -8.22 15.04 -4.89
CA ILE A 85 -9.66 14.94 -5.16
C ILE A 85 -10.42 15.47 -3.96
N THR A 86 -11.42 16.32 -4.19
CA THR A 86 -12.24 16.89 -3.13
C THR A 86 -13.62 16.23 -3.09
N ASP A 87 -14.03 15.71 -1.94
CA ASP A 87 -15.39 15.26 -1.67
C ASP A 87 -15.86 15.79 -0.31
N ARG A 88 -17.02 16.45 -0.27
CA ARG A 88 -17.63 16.99 0.97
C ARG A 88 -16.67 17.79 1.86
N LYS A 89 -15.81 18.61 1.26
CA LYS A 89 -14.73 19.43 1.86
C LYS A 89 -13.44 18.68 2.19
N SER A 90 -13.51 17.36 2.28
CA SER A 90 -12.31 16.55 2.45
C SER A 90 -11.49 16.49 1.17
N VAL A 91 -10.18 16.65 1.30
CA VAL A 91 -9.23 16.53 0.19
C VAL A 91 -8.45 15.25 0.34
N PHE A 92 -8.54 14.37 -0.65
CA PHE A 92 -7.89 13.07 -0.72
C PHE A 92 -6.75 13.11 -1.73
N GLN A 93 -5.61 12.52 -1.41
CA GLN A 93 -4.53 12.32 -2.36
C GLN A 93 -3.94 10.93 -2.23
N ALA A 94 -3.88 10.22 -3.36
CA ALA A 94 -3.28 8.89 -3.43
C ALA A 94 -1.80 8.97 -3.78
N HIS A 95 -1.02 8.09 -3.19
CA HIS A 95 0.40 7.93 -3.39
C HIS A 95 0.72 6.45 -3.52
N CYS A 96 1.64 6.10 -4.40
CA CYS A 96 1.92 4.70 -4.65
C CYS A 96 3.35 4.51 -5.16
N CYS A 97 3.84 3.29 -4.99
CA CYS A 97 5.15 2.90 -5.49
C CYS A 97 5.20 1.39 -5.73
N ARG A 98 6.21 0.97 -6.49
CA ARG A 98 6.57 -0.44 -6.60
C ARG A 98 7.47 -0.84 -5.45
N VAL A 99 7.20 -2.03 -4.93
CA VAL A 99 7.91 -2.60 -3.80
C VAL A 99 8.26 -4.06 -4.08
N SER A 100 9.47 -4.44 -3.75
CA SER A 100 9.99 -5.80 -3.85
C SER A 100 10.20 -6.45 -2.47
N SER A 101 10.14 -5.65 -1.40
CA SER A 101 10.42 -6.09 -0.03
C SER A 101 9.59 -5.31 0.99
N LEU A 102 9.44 -5.88 2.20
CA LEU A 102 8.75 -5.20 3.31
C LEU A 102 9.52 -3.94 3.76
N GLN A 103 10.84 -3.94 3.60
CA GLN A 103 11.71 -2.82 3.87
C GLN A 103 11.38 -1.64 2.95
N GLU A 104 11.18 -1.88 1.65
CA GLU A 104 10.74 -0.84 0.71
C GLU A 104 9.36 -0.29 1.05
N VAL A 105 8.42 -1.13 1.51
CA VAL A 105 7.12 -0.65 2.00
C VAL A 105 7.29 0.30 3.19
N SER A 106 8.13 -0.06 4.16
CA SER A 106 8.41 0.79 5.32
C SER A 106 9.12 2.09 4.91
N LEU A 107 10.05 2.03 3.95
CA LEU A 107 10.70 3.23 3.39
C LEU A 107 9.71 4.14 2.66
N PHE A 108 8.77 3.56 1.90
CA PHE A 108 7.69 4.31 1.26
C PHE A 108 6.83 5.07 2.28
N ILE A 109 6.31 4.38 3.29
CA ILE A 109 5.49 5.00 4.34
C ILE A 109 6.28 6.11 5.03
N ARG A 110 7.54 5.84 5.38
CA ARG A 110 8.42 6.83 5.98
C ARG A 110 8.62 8.05 5.08
N LYS A 111 8.96 7.84 3.81
CA LYS A 111 9.24 8.92 2.86
C LYS A 111 8.02 9.81 2.68
N MET A 112 6.84 9.21 2.63
CA MET A 112 5.58 9.95 2.60
C MET A 112 5.39 10.82 3.85
N LEU A 113 5.72 10.31 5.03
CA LEU A 113 5.62 11.04 6.30
C LEU A 113 6.75 12.07 6.53
N GLU A 114 7.73 12.18 5.62
CA GLU A 114 8.65 13.33 5.61
C GLU A 114 7.99 14.59 5.04
N ASP A 115 6.95 14.43 4.20
CA ASP A 115 6.13 15.56 3.75
C ASP A 115 5.20 16.00 4.89
N GLY A 116 5.36 17.25 5.33
CA GLY A 116 4.54 17.83 6.39
C GLY A 116 3.04 17.80 6.10
N LYS A 117 2.60 17.85 4.84
CA LYS A 117 1.16 17.76 4.50
C LYS A 117 0.59 16.38 4.77
N VAL A 118 1.37 15.34 4.47
CA VAL A 118 0.96 13.95 4.64
C VAL A 118 1.10 13.57 6.12
N ALA A 119 2.21 13.96 6.76
CA ALA A 119 2.41 13.74 8.20
C ALA A 119 1.35 14.42 9.08
N SER A 120 0.78 15.54 8.63
CA SER A 120 -0.29 16.28 9.34
C SER A 120 -1.70 16.00 8.81
N ALA A 121 -1.84 15.11 7.83
CA ALA A 121 -3.15 14.68 7.34
C ALA A 121 -3.96 14.04 8.47
N THR A 122 -5.28 14.05 8.33
CA THR A 122 -6.17 13.47 9.35
C THR A 122 -5.98 11.95 9.43
N HIS A 123 -5.86 11.30 8.28
CA HIS A 123 -5.59 9.87 8.17
C HIS A 123 -4.67 9.62 6.98
N ASN A 124 -3.72 8.70 7.15
CA ASN A 124 -2.88 8.17 6.08
C ASN A 124 -3.13 6.66 5.95
N ILE A 125 -4.19 6.29 5.24
CA ILE A 125 -4.55 4.89 5.06
C ILE A 125 -3.52 4.23 4.15
N THR A 126 -3.03 3.03 4.50
CA THR A 126 -2.08 2.29 3.67
C THR A 126 -2.55 0.88 3.36
N ALA A 127 -2.16 0.37 2.19
CA ALA A 127 -2.35 -1.01 1.80
C ALA A 127 -1.24 -1.46 0.85
N TRP A 128 -0.82 -2.71 0.96
CA TRP A 128 0.21 -3.27 0.10
C TRP A 128 0.10 -4.78 0.02
N TYR A 129 0.63 -5.35 -1.06
CA TYR A 129 0.82 -6.80 -1.17
C TYR A 129 1.99 -7.13 -2.09
N LEU A 130 2.78 -8.12 -1.70
CA LEU A 130 3.99 -8.54 -2.40
C LEU A 130 4.40 -9.96 -2.02
N ARG A 131 5.30 -10.55 -2.80
CA ARG A 131 5.91 -11.84 -2.48
C ARG A 131 7.10 -11.66 -1.55
N ALA A 132 7.06 -12.29 -0.39
CA ALA A 132 8.15 -12.28 0.58
C ALA A 132 8.47 -13.69 1.10
N LYS A 133 9.72 -13.93 1.46
CA LYS A 133 10.11 -15.15 2.17
C LYS A 133 9.67 -14.99 3.61
N LEU A 134 8.68 -15.74 4.09
CA LEU A 134 8.15 -15.63 5.47
C LEU A 134 9.00 -16.33 6.55
N ARG A 135 10.06 -17.03 6.16
CA ARG A 135 11.07 -17.60 7.06
C ARG A 135 12.41 -17.54 6.35
N ASP A 136 13.47 -17.21 7.09
CA ASP A 136 14.83 -17.12 6.54
C ASP A 136 15.27 -18.45 5.88
N SER A 137 14.88 -19.57 6.48
CA SER A 137 15.16 -20.92 5.96
C SER A 137 14.22 -21.37 4.84
N SER A 138 13.21 -20.57 4.46
CA SER A 138 12.29 -20.92 3.37
C SER A 138 12.84 -20.44 2.03
N ASN A 139 12.93 -21.35 1.05
CA ASN A 139 13.21 -20.96 -0.33
C ASN A 139 11.95 -20.56 -1.11
N THR A 140 10.76 -20.70 -0.50
CA THR A 140 9.48 -20.37 -1.13
C THR A 140 9.05 -18.96 -0.76
N LEU A 141 8.71 -18.18 -1.78
CA LEU A 141 8.06 -16.88 -1.63
C LEU A 141 6.56 -17.06 -1.43
N SER A 142 6.03 -16.49 -0.34
CA SER A 142 4.59 -16.45 -0.08
C SER A 142 4.04 -15.07 -0.43
N LEU A 143 2.79 -15.03 -0.92
CA LEU A 143 2.10 -13.77 -1.11
C LEU A 143 1.65 -13.25 0.26
N VAL A 144 2.09 -12.04 0.59
CA VAL A 144 1.79 -11.36 1.85
C VAL A 144 1.05 -10.07 1.51
N ALA A 145 0.02 -9.77 2.29
CA ALA A 145 -0.83 -8.60 2.12
C ALA A 145 -1.18 -8.01 3.49
N ASP A 146 -1.12 -6.69 3.61
CA ASP A 146 -1.44 -5.98 4.85
C ASP A 146 -1.97 -4.57 4.58
N PHE A 147 -2.57 -3.97 5.60
CA PHE A 147 -3.12 -2.62 5.55
C PHE A 147 -3.05 -1.92 6.90
N ASP A 148 -3.14 -0.59 6.87
CA ASP A 148 -3.34 0.25 8.04
C ASP A 148 -4.49 1.23 7.75
N ASP A 149 -5.51 1.20 8.60
CA ASP A 149 -6.67 2.11 8.53
C ASP A 149 -6.30 3.53 9.02
N ASP A 150 -5.23 3.68 9.81
CA ASP A 150 -4.85 4.91 10.53
C ASP A 150 -6.02 5.63 11.25
N GLY A 151 -6.99 4.85 11.73
CA GLY A 151 -8.16 5.34 12.45
C GLY A 151 -9.40 5.61 11.59
N GLU A 152 -9.33 5.55 10.26
CA GLU A 152 -10.49 5.57 9.38
C GLU A 152 -11.02 4.12 9.22
N THR A 153 -12.00 3.77 10.04
CA THR A 153 -12.45 2.38 10.22
C THR A 153 -12.85 1.73 8.90
N HIS A 154 -12.29 0.54 8.60
CA HIS A 154 -12.51 -0.27 7.39
C HIS A 154 -11.90 0.28 6.09
N ALA A 155 -11.22 1.42 6.10
CA ALA A 155 -10.73 2.01 4.86
C ALA A 155 -9.53 1.27 4.26
N GLY A 156 -8.59 0.83 5.08
CA GLY A 156 -7.40 0.06 4.67
C GLY A 156 -7.75 -1.32 4.14
N ALA A 157 -8.66 -2.04 4.79
CA ALA A 157 -9.14 -3.34 4.29
C ALA A 157 -9.78 -3.22 2.89
N ARG A 158 -10.55 -2.15 2.67
CA ARG A 158 -11.17 -1.86 1.38
C ARG A 158 -10.13 -1.45 0.34
N LEU A 159 -9.16 -0.62 0.72
CA LEU A 159 -8.06 -0.23 -0.15
C LEU A 159 -7.23 -1.43 -0.59
N LEU A 160 -6.93 -2.35 0.33
CA LEU A 160 -6.20 -3.59 0.02
C LEU A 160 -6.97 -4.48 -0.94
N HIS A 161 -8.27 -4.67 -0.71
CA HIS A 161 -9.11 -5.45 -1.61
C HIS A 161 -9.11 -4.88 -3.04
N LEU A 162 -9.23 -3.55 -3.16
CA LEU A 162 -9.18 -2.87 -4.46
C LEU A 162 -7.81 -3.01 -5.11
N LEU A 163 -6.74 -2.82 -4.35
CA LEU A 163 -5.36 -2.96 -4.81
C LEU A 163 -5.12 -4.35 -5.41
N MET A 164 -5.54 -5.41 -4.72
CA MET A 164 -5.39 -6.79 -5.20
C MET A 164 -6.22 -7.11 -6.44
N MET A 165 -7.32 -6.38 -6.69
CA MET A 165 -8.14 -6.55 -7.88
C MET A 165 -7.63 -5.74 -9.08
N ALA A 166 -7.03 -4.58 -8.82
CA ALA A 166 -6.65 -3.62 -9.86
C ALA A 166 -5.18 -3.74 -10.28
N ALA A 167 -4.29 -4.15 -9.37
CA ALA A 167 -2.84 -4.15 -9.58
C ALA A 167 -2.24 -5.55 -9.78
N ASN A 168 -0.96 -5.55 -10.13
CA ASN A 168 -0.07 -6.70 -9.94
C ASN A 168 0.55 -6.65 -8.53
N GLU A 169 1.03 -7.81 -8.06
CA GLU A 169 1.79 -7.88 -6.80
C GLU A 169 3.02 -6.97 -6.83
N GLY A 170 3.49 -6.58 -5.64
CA GLY A 170 4.64 -5.68 -5.50
C GLY A 170 4.26 -4.20 -5.60
N VAL A 171 3.09 -3.84 -5.10
CA VAL A 171 2.60 -2.44 -5.05
C VAL A 171 2.23 -2.08 -3.62
N ALA A 172 2.63 -0.87 -3.22
CA ALA A 172 2.20 -0.23 -2.00
C ALA A 172 1.47 1.08 -2.33
N VAL A 173 0.40 1.35 -1.58
CA VAL A 173 -0.44 2.54 -1.74
C VAL A 173 -0.64 3.19 -0.37
N MET A 174 -0.57 4.51 -0.35
CA MET A 174 -1.00 5.36 0.75
C MET A 174 -2.04 6.34 0.23
N VAL A 175 -3.12 6.54 0.95
CA VAL A 175 -4.07 7.62 0.67
C VAL A 175 -4.15 8.51 1.90
N CYS A 176 -3.73 9.75 1.72
CA CYS A 176 -3.86 10.77 2.75
C CYS A 176 -5.14 11.57 2.52
N PHE A 177 -5.79 11.99 3.59
CA PHE A 177 -6.84 13.01 3.49
C PHE A 177 -6.93 13.92 4.70
N ILE A 178 -7.42 15.12 4.45
CA ILE A 178 -7.71 16.16 5.42
C ILE A 178 -9.16 16.62 5.26
N PHE A 179 -9.82 17.00 6.36
CA PHE A 179 -11.21 17.47 6.37
C PHE A 179 -11.41 18.90 5.83
#